data_AF-A0A0S8FZB2-F1
#
_entry.id   AF-A0A0S8FZB2-F1
#
_cell.length_a   1.000
_cell.length_b   1.000
_cell.length_c   1.000
_cell.angle_alpha   90.00
_cell.angle_beta   90.00
_cell.angle_gamma   90.00
#
_symmetry.space_group_name_H-M   'P 1'
#
loop_
_entity.id
_entity.type
_entity.pdbx_description
1 polymer ?
#
loop_
_entity_poly.entity_id
_entity_poly.type
_entity_poly.pdbx_seq_one_letter_code
_entity_poly.pdbx_strand_id
1 'polypeptide(L)'
;MVVCAECGRKEGVRVAPCFPVTEPERFLILRDAEGEEFGMLEDLADLAEPSRRALRDELGKQHFVPTITRVNAIYREFQIPIWEVETDRGPRRLALKSSHDAHRLPAGRIYVRDAEGNGYLIPDYRELDADSQNLIELFV
;
A
#
# COMPACT_ATOMS: atom_id res chain seq x y z
N MET A 1 -23.21 0.20 4.20
CA MET A 1 -24.33 0.18 3.23
C MET A 1 -24.02 1.20 2.15
N VAL A 2 -24.03 0.77 0.88
CA VAL A 2 -23.87 1.67 -0.28
C VAL A 2 -25.15 1.60 -1.10
N VAL A 3 -25.61 2.74 -1.60
CA VAL A 3 -26.71 2.81 -2.56
C VAL A 3 -26.12 3.20 -3.90
N CYS A 4 -26.10 2.26 -4.84
CA CYS A 4 -25.68 2.50 -6.21
C CYS A 4 -26.91 2.80 -7.06
N ALA A 5 -26.79 3.75 -8.00
CA ALA A 5 -27.87 4.12 -8.90
C ALA A 5 -28.33 2.94 -9.79
N GLU A 6 -27.42 2.01 -10.10
CA GLU A 6 -27.64 0.94 -11.07
C GLU A 6 -28.03 -0.40 -10.43
N CYS A 7 -27.52 -0.71 -9.23
CA CYS A 7 -27.77 -1.99 -8.56
C CYS A 7 -28.52 -1.89 -7.22
N GLY A 8 -28.99 -0.68 -6.85
CA GLY A 8 -29.77 -0.46 -5.64
C GLY A 8 -28.94 -0.54 -4.36
N ARG A 9 -29.54 -1.04 -3.28
CA ARG A 9 -28.90 -1.10 -1.96
C ARG A 9 -28.01 -2.34 -1.84
N LYS A 10 -26.74 -2.13 -1.44
CA LYS A 10 -25.77 -3.18 -1.13
C LYS A 10 -25.32 -3.11 0.33
N GLU A 11 -25.27 -4.26 0.98
CA GLU A 11 -24.77 -4.44 2.35
C GLU A 11 -23.44 -5.21 2.36
N GLY A 12 -22.69 -5.11 3.46
CA GLY A 12 -21.38 -5.79 3.57
C GLY A 12 -20.35 -5.39 2.51
N VAL A 13 -20.42 -4.16 2.01
CA VAL A 13 -19.59 -3.70 0.90
C VAL A 13 -18.11 -3.71 1.26
N ARG A 14 -17.30 -4.33 0.40
CA ARG A 14 -15.84 -4.36 0.43
C ARG A 14 -15.29 -3.47 -0.68
N VAL A 15 -14.12 -2.89 -0.43
CA VAL A 15 -13.46 -1.96 -1.35
C VAL A 15 -12.03 -2.39 -1.60
N ALA A 16 -11.64 -2.45 -2.88
CA ALA A 16 -10.26 -2.74 -3.29
C ALA A 16 -9.80 -1.78 -4.40
N PRO A 17 -8.70 -1.04 -4.25
CA PRO A 17 -8.04 -0.23 -5.25
C PRO A 17 -7.40 -1.13 -6.29
N CYS A 18 -7.60 -0.75 -7.55
CA CYS A 18 -6.86 -1.32 -8.66
C CYS A 18 -5.37 -0.98 -8.58
N PHE A 19 -5.02 0.14 -7.92
CA PHE A 19 -3.65 0.64 -7.81
C PHE A 19 -3.29 0.97 -6.36
N PRO A 20 -3.12 -0.04 -5.48
CA PRO A 20 -2.97 0.15 -4.03
C PRO A 20 -1.85 1.08 -3.56
N VAL A 21 -0.86 1.32 -4.42
CA VAL A 21 0.38 2.05 -4.08
C VAL A 21 0.36 3.47 -4.64
N THR A 22 0.04 3.61 -5.93
CA THR A 22 0.10 4.90 -6.63
C THR A 22 -1.18 5.71 -6.44
N GLU A 23 -2.33 5.05 -6.49
CA GLU A 23 -3.66 5.67 -6.49
C GLU A 23 -4.57 4.98 -5.45
N PRO A 24 -4.21 4.98 -4.15
CA PRO A 24 -4.88 4.17 -3.14
C PRO A 24 -6.35 4.53 -2.92
N GLU A 25 -6.73 5.79 -3.21
CA GLU A 25 -8.10 6.30 -3.05
C GLU A 25 -8.87 6.43 -4.38
N ARG A 26 -8.27 5.96 -5.49
CA ARG A 26 -8.84 6.08 -6.85
C ARG A 26 -8.89 4.73 -7.55
N PHE A 27 -9.82 4.61 -8.50
CA PHE A 27 -10.12 3.37 -9.24
C PHE A 27 -10.35 2.19 -8.27
N LEU A 28 -11.42 2.30 -7.48
CA LEU A 28 -11.78 1.36 -6.43
C LEU A 28 -12.88 0.41 -6.88
N ILE A 29 -12.61 -0.88 -6.87
CA ILE A 29 -13.59 -1.94 -7.08
C ILE A 29 -14.45 -2.11 -5.83
N LEU A 30 -15.77 -2.10 -6.04
CA LEU A 30 -16.78 -2.33 -5.01
C LEU A 30 -17.35 -3.74 -5.15
N ARG A 31 -17.33 -4.49 -4.05
CA ARG A 31 -17.87 -5.85 -3.98
C ARG A 31 -18.86 -5.98 -2.84
N ASP A 32 -19.88 -6.83 -2.99
CA ASP A 32 -20.83 -7.11 -1.92
C ASP A 32 -20.30 -8.18 -0.95
N ALA A 33 -21.14 -8.59 0.00
CA ALA A 33 -20.77 -9.55 1.03
C ALA A 33 -20.42 -10.93 0.45
N GLU A 34 -21.04 -11.27 -0.68
CA GLU A 34 -20.83 -12.50 -1.45
C GLU A 34 -19.55 -12.43 -2.30
N GLY A 35 -18.97 -11.24 -2.45
CA GLY A 35 -17.74 -11.01 -3.20
C GLY A 35 -17.98 -10.66 -4.67
N GLU A 36 -19.23 -10.49 -5.08
CA GLU A 36 -19.59 -10.12 -6.44
C GLU A 36 -19.30 -8.64 -6.66
N GLU A 37 -18.57 -8.35 -7.74
CA GLU A 37 -18.31 -6.99 -8.17
C GLU A 37 -19.58 -6.36 -8.73
N PHE A 38 -19.91 -5.16 -8.23
CA PHE A 38 -21.11 -4.45 -8.67
C PHE A 38 -20.82 -3.03 -9.14
N GLY A 39 -19.56 -2.60 -9.14
CA GLY A 39 -19.17 -1.31 -9.68
C GLY A 39 -17.74 -0.91 -9.36
N MET A 40 -17.33 0.19 -9.98
CA MET A 40 -16.04 0.84 -9.76
C MET A 40 -16.27 2.31 -9.42
N LEU A 41 -15.54 2.81 -8.44
CA LEU A 41 -15.50 4.22 -8.06
C LEU A 41 -14.19 4.84 -8.55
N GLU A 42 -14.27 5.90 -9.35
CA GLU A 42 -13.07 6.56 -9.88
C GLU A 42 -12.28 7.30 -8.81
N ASP A 43 -12.95 8.04 -7.93
CA ASP A 43 -12.31 8.78 -6.83
C ASP A 43 -13.19 8.80 -5.58
N LEU A 44 -12.61 8.53 -4.40
CA LEU A 44 -13.31 8.72 -3.12
C LEU A 44 -13.74 10.17 -2.91
N ALA A 45 -13.04 11.14 -3.49
CA ALA A 45 -13.36 12.56 -3.40
C ALA A 45 -14.73 12.91 -4.01
N ASP A 46 -15.23 12.10 -4.94
CA ASP A 46 -16.53 12.28 -5.60
C ASP A 46 -17.72 11.93 -4.69
N LEU A 47 -17.47 11.28 -3.55
CA LEU A 47 -18.49 10.91 -2.59
C LEU A 47 -18.74 12.01 -1.56
N ALA A 48 -20.01 12.12 -1.14
CA ALA A 48 -20.37 12.91 0.04
C ALA A 48 -19.63 12.40 1.29
N GLU A 49 -19.30 13.33 2.19
CA GLU A 49 -18.42 13.09 3.34
C GLU A 49 -18.74 11.83 4.18
N PRO A 50 -20.01 11.53 4.51
CA PRO A 50 -20.34 10.31 5.26
C PRO A 50 -19.97 9.03 4.50
N SER A 51 -20.24 8.98 3.20
CA SER A 51 -19.94 7.83 2.33
C SER A 51 -18.43 7.68 2.10
N ARG A 52 -17.75 8.81 1.84
CA ARG A 52 -16.29 8.85 1.68
C ARG A 52 -15.58 8.29 2.90
N ARG A 53 -15.98 8.73 4.11
CA ARG A 53 -15.41 8.25 5.37
C ARG A 53 -15.63 6.74 5.55
N ALA A 54 -16.85 6.27 5.33
CA ALA A 54 -17.18 4.85 5.47
C ALA A 54 -16.36 3.96 4.50
N LEU A 55 -16.20 4.37 3.24
CA LEU A 55 -15.36 3.63 2.29
C LEU A 55 -13.87 3.73 2.62
N ARG A 56 -13.39 4.88 3.11
CA ARG A 56 -11.99 5.02 3.56
C ARG A 56 -11.69 4.10 4.75
N ASP A 57 -12.61 3.99 5.71
CA ASP A 57 -12.46 3.07 6.83
C ASP A 57 -12.43 1.61 6.36
N GLU A 58 -13.26 1.25 5.37
CA GLU A 58 -13.24 -0.11 4.79
C GLU A 58 -11.97 -0.37 3.97
N LEU A 59 -11.53 0.60 3.17
CA LEU A 59 -10.29 0.56 2.41
C LEU A 59 -9.09 0.35 3.35
N GLY A 60 -9.06 1.03 4.50
CA GLY A 60 -8.05 0.86 5.53
C GLY A 60 -8.00 -0.53 6.16
N LYS A 61 -9.09 -1.31 6.11
CA LYS A 61 -9.10 -2.70 6.57
C LYS A 61 -8.51 -3.69 5.57
N GLN A 62 -8.48 -3.35 4.28
CA GLN A 62 -8.12 -4.27 3.20
C GLN A 62 -6.74 -3.98 2.57
N HIS A 63 -6.20 -2.77 2.70
CA HIS A 63 -4.88 -2.40 2.18
C HIS A 63 -3.79 -2.66 3.19
N PHE A 64 -3.47 -3.93 3.37
CA PHE A 64 -2.40 -4.35 4.26
C PHE A 64 -1.10 -4.56 3.48
N VAL A 65 -0.64 -3.57 2.71
CA VAL A 65 0.80 -3.48 2.39
C VAL A 65 1.48 -3.11 3.71
N PRO A 66 2.43 -3.90 4.25
CA PRO A 66 3.12 -3.52 5.48
C PRO A 66 3.87 -2.21 5.26
N THR A 67 3.73 -1.32 6.23
CA THR A 67 4.42 -0.03 6.24
C THR A 67 5.77 -0.22 6.89
N ILE A 68 6.85 0.04 6.17
CA ILE A 68 8.21 0.07 6.74
C ILE A 68 8.33 1.33 7.59
N THR A 69 8.61 1.14 8.88
CA THR A 69 8.71 2.22 9.88
C THR A 69 10.16 2.51 10.28
N ARG A 70 11.10 1.61 9.96
CA ARG A 70 12.54 1.79 10.13
C ARG A 70 13.31 0.84 9.21
N VAL A 71 14.46 1.30 8.69
CA VAL A 71 15.42 0.47 7.96
C VAL A 71 16.63 0.27 8.86
N ASN A 72 16.85 -0.96 9.31
CA ASN A 72 17.94 -1.31 10.23
C ASN A 72 19.26 -1.54 9.47
N ALA A 73 19.20 -2.19 8.31
CA ALA A 73 20.38 -2.44 7.48
C ALA A 73 20.00 -2.70 6.02
N ILE A 74 20.91 -2.34 5.10
CA ILE A 74 20.87 -2.74 3.70
C ILE A 74 22.24 -3.28 3.31
N TYR A 75 22.31 -4.52 2.82
CA TYR A 75 23.55 -5.18 2.42
C TYR A 75 23.32 -6.16 1.26
N ARG A 76 24.39 -6.80 0.79
CA ARG A 76 24.31 -7.84 -0.25
C ARG A 76 24.75 -9.19 0.31
N GLU A 77 23.94 -10.22 0.12
CA GLU A 77 24.27 -11.61 0.39
C GLU A 77 24.26 -12.37 -0.93
N PHE A 78 25.41 -12.92 -1.35
CA PHE A 78 25.55 -13.59 -2.66
C PHE A 78 25.00 -12.76 -3.84
N GLN A 79 25.30 -11.45 -3.87
CA GLN A 79 24.81 -10.46 -4.85
C GLN A 79 23.32 -10.07 -4.72
N ILE A 80 22.55 -10.76 -3.88
CA ILE A 80 21.14 -10.47 -3.61
C ILE A 80 21.07 -9.32 -2.60
N PRO A 81 20.40 -8.19 -2.90
CA PRO A 81 20.19 -7.14 -1.92
C PRO A 81 19.24 -7.59 -0.83
N ILE A 82 19.66 -7.39 0.42
CA ILE A 82 18.90 -7.73 1.61
C ILE A 82 18.61 -6.43 2.38
N TRP A 83 17.35 -6.23 2.74
CA TRP A 83 16.90 -5.16 3.63
C TRP A 83 16.40 -5.77 4.93
N GLU A 84 16.93 -5.31 6.06
CA GLU A 84 16.40 -5.61 7.39
C GLU A 84 15.61 -4.42 7.89
N VAL A 85 14.30 -4.61 8.13
CA VAL A 85 13.36 -3.51 8.37
C VAL A 85 12.42 -3.82 9.53
N GLU A 86 11.96 -2.77 10.20
CA GLU A 86 10.77 -2.82 11.04
C GLU A 86 9.54 -2.42 10.23
N THR A 87 8.42 -3.10 10.48
CA THR A 87 7.13 -2.73 9.90
C THR A 87 6.06 -2.53 10.97
N ASP A 88 4.92 -1.98 10.58
CA ASP A 88 3.69 -1.97 11.38
C ASP A 88 3.20 -3.37 11.81
N ARG A 89 3.82 -4.45 11.29
CA ARG A 89 3.50 -5.86 11.57
C ARG A 89 4.69 -6.65 12.09
N GLY A 90 5.68 -5.93 12.62
CA GLY A 90 6.90 -6.50 13.19
C GLY A 90 8.06 -6.56 12.19
N PRO A 91 9.19 -7.15 12.62
CA PRO A 91 10.42 -7.15 11.85
C PRO A 91 10.34 -8.05 10.62
N ARG A 92 10.98 -7.62 9.54
CA ARG A 92 11.06 -8.36 8.26
C ARG A 92 12.47 -8.29 7.68
N ARG A 93 12.83 -9.37 6.96
CA ARG A 93 14.05 -9.47 6.16
C ARG A 93 13.65 -9.66 4.71
N LEU A 94 13.89 -8.65 3.88
CA LEU A 94 13.44 -8.60 2.49
C LEU A 94 14.62 -8.95 1.58
N ALA A 95 14.50 -10.05 0.83
CA ALA A 95 15.45 -10.37 -0.23
C ALA A 95 14.89 -9.87 -1.57
N LEU A 96 15.57 -8.93 -2.21
CA LEU A 96 15.13 -8.33 -3.47
C LEU A 96 15.73 -9.10 -4.66
N LYS A 97 15.01 -9.21 -5.79
CA LYS A 97 15.60 -9.83 -7.01
C LYS A 97 16.65 -8.92 -7.62
N SER A 98 16.41 -7.62 -7.55
CA SER A 98 17.25 -6.56 -8.10
C SER A 98 17.12 -5.32 -7.21
N SER A 99 18.12 -4.44 -7.22
CA SER A 99 17.99 -3.12 -6.58
C SER A 99 16.84 -2.29 -7.15
N HIS A 100 16.41 -2.56 -8.39
CA HIS A 100 15.27 -1.90 -9.04
C HIS A 100 13.91 -2.29 -8.44
N ASP A 101 13.85 -3.36 -7.64
CA ASP A 101 12.64 -3.74 -6.92
C ASP A 101 12.35 -2.84 -5.71
N ALA A 102 13.29 -1.95 -5.35
CA ALA A 102 13.05 -0.81 -4.49
C ALA A 102 13.10 0.47 -5.34
N HIS A 103 12.03 1.25 -5.37
CA HIS A 103 12.00 2.48 -6.17
C HIS A 103 11.20 3.59 -5.51
N ARG A 104 11.64 4.82 -5.78
CA ARG A 104 10.97 6.04 -5.35
C ARG A 104 9.71 6.26 -6.18
N LEU A 105 8.70 6.74 -5.48
CA LEU A 105 7.43 7.23 -6.01
C LEU A 105 7.31 8.71 -5.65
N PRO A 106 6.35 9.44 -6.25
CA PRO A 106 6.12 10.84 -5.92
C PRO A 106 5.90 11.09 -4.42
N ALA A 107 6.20 12.32 -3.97
CA ALA A 107 6.03 12.77 -2.59
C ALA A 107 6.85 11.98 -1.53
N GLY A 108 8.02 11.44 -1.91
CA GLY A 108 8.91 10.77 -0.96
C GLY A 108 8.48 9.33 -0.62
N ARG A 109 7.48 8.78 -1.30
CA ARG A 109 7.11 7.38 -1.16
C ARG A 109 8.20 6.47 -1.70
N ILE A 110 8.38 5.31 -1.08
CA ILE A 110 9.23 4.23 -1.61
C ILE A 110 8.44 2.93 -1.56
N TYR A 111 8.39 2.24 -2.69
CA TYR A 111 7.82 0.90 -2.75
C TYR A 111 8.95 -0.11 -2.89
N VAL A 112 8.89 -1.16 -2.06
CA VAL A 112 9.84 -2.26 -2.07
C VAL A 112 9.10 -3.55 -2.35
N ARG A 113 9.59 -4.35 -3.30
CA ARG A 113 9.08 -5.68 -3.60
C ARG A 113 10.15 -6.73 -3.31
N ASP A 114 9.81 -7.72 -2.50
CA ASP A 114 10.72 -8.85 -2.27
C ASP A 114 10.64 -9.89 -3.41
N ALA A 115 11.51 -10.89 -3.35
CA ALA A 115 11.60 -11.94 -4.36
C ALA A 115 10.37 -12.86 -4.42
N GLU A 116 9.63 -12.95 -3.32
CA GLU A 116 8.38 -13.71 -3.22
C GLU A 116 7.17 -12.91 -3.76
N GLY A 117 7.38 -11.63 -4.06
CA GLY A 117 6.36 -10.74 -4.63
C GLY A 117 5.60 -9.94 -3.58
N ASN A 118 5.97 -10.02 -2.30
CA ASN A 118 5.34 -9.21 -1.27
C ASN A 118 5.77 -7.75 -1.43
N GLY A 119 4.78 -6.86 -1.35
CA GLY A 119 4.99 -5.41 -1.39
C GLY A 119 5.14 -4.84 0.00
N TYR A 120 5.96 -3.79 0.11
CA TYR A 120 6.15 -2.99 1.31
C TYR A 120 6.19 -1.51 0.91
N LEU A 121 5.70 -0.64 1.79
CA LEU A 121 5.60 0.79 1.53
C LEU A 121 6.31 1.60 2.60
N ILE A 122 7.08 2.59 2.17
CA ILE A 122 7.48 3.73 2.99
C ILE A 122 6.64 4.93 2.50
N PRO A 123 5.69 5.46 3.28
CA PRO A 123 4.81 6.55 2.87
C PRO A 123 5.55 7.86 2.60
N ASP A 124 6.54 8.18 3.42
CA ASP A 124 7.48 9.27 3.19
C ASP A 124 8.82 8.94 3.87
N TYR A 125 9.86 8.67 3.08
CA TYR A 125 11.16 8.27 3.65
C TYR A 125 11.79 9.39 4.49
N ARG A 126 11.40 10.64 4.26
CA ARG A 126 11.90 11.82 4.99
C ARG A 126 11.35 11.90 6.42
N GLU A 127 10.30 11.13 6.72
CA GLU A 127 9.74 11.00 8.07
C GLU A 127 10.39 9.88 8.88
N LEU A 128 11.23 9.04 8.25
CA LEU A 128 12.01 8.03 8.97
C LEU A 128 13.17 8.68 9.74
N ASP A 129 13.80 7.92 10.64
CA ASP A 129 15.00 8.39 11.33
C ASP A 129 16.19 8.58 10.37
N ALA A 130 17.18 9.37 10.79
CA ALA A 130 18.32 9.74 9.95
C ALA A 130 19.14 8.53 9.44
N ASP A 131 19.28 7.47 10.24
CA ASP A 131 20.01 6.27 9.81
C ASP A 131 19.26 5.56 8.67
N SER A 132 17.94 5.41 8.83
CA SER A 132 17.06 4.87 7.78
C SER A 132 17.16 5.68 6.49
N GLN A 133 17.10 7.02 6.59
CA GLN A 133 17.22 7.92 5.43
C GLN A 133 18.54 7.73 4.70
N ASN A 134 19.66 7.72 5.42
CA ASN A 134 21.00 7.54 4.85
C ASN A 134 21.14 6.18 4.13
N LEU A 135 20.66 5.10 4.74
CA LEU A 135 20.70 3.77 4.12
C LEU A 135 19.91 3.74 2.81
N ILE A 136 18.71 4.32 2.82
CA ILE A 136 17.84 4.41 1.65
C ILE A 136 18.51 5.23 0.54
N GLU A 137 19.07 6.39 0.83
CA GLU A 137 19.70 7.27 -0.17
C GLU A 137 20.92 6.65 -0.83
N LEU A 138 21.65 5.77 -0.13
CA LEU A 138 22.78 5.06 -0.69
C LEU A 138 22.36 3.90 -1.62
N PHE A 139 21.10 3.47 -1.57
CA PHE A 139 20.63 2.27 -2.27
C PHE A 139 19.55 2.54 -3.33
N VAL A 140 18.66 3.52 -3.11
CA VAL A 140 17.48 3.84 -3.93
C VAL A 140 17.58 5.19 -4.62
#